data_AF-A0AA97IZ82-F1
#
_entry.id   AF-A0AA97IZ82-F1
#
_cell.length_a   1.000
_cell.length_b   1.000
_cell.length_c   1.000
_cell.angle_alpha   90.00
_cell.angle_beta   90.00
_cell.angle_gamma   90.00
#
_symmetry.space_group_name_H-M   'P 1'
#
loop_
_entity.id
_entity.type
_entity.pdbx_description
1 polymer ?
#
loop_
_entity_poly.entity_id
_entity_poly.type
_entity_poly.pdbx_seq_one_letter_code
_entity_poly.pdbx_strand_id
1 'polypeptide(L)'
;MESRAISVNHHLMQRTATLAQEVLERAKKRKVIWPLPSGFQRKAFQEGDNEDKYLNAAFASVAEHMGHISEECEKYYCCVPPFQFKEYEVAHVFRYHGRLASESLLKAFEDEENKMHPIVEELGCSNSEALIPVKTLEQKDIYIEVSPGTYTISASSAEDKIKQTHVIEVHPGQSINLSFDL
;
A
#
# COMPACT_ATOMS: atom_id res chain seq x y z
N MET A 1 -4.42 36.49 15.34
CA MET A 1 -4.75 35.58 14.23
C MET A 1 -5.43 34.27 14.69
N GLU A 2 -5.77 34.09 15.97
CA GLU A 2 -6.35 32.84 16.51
C GLU A 2 -7.87 32.68 16.35
N SER A 3 -8.62 33.76 16.11
CA SER A 3 -10.09 33.73 16.08
C SER A 3 -10.67 32.92 14.91
N ARG A 4 -9.90 32.74 13.82
CA ARG A 4 -10.33 32.02 12.62
C ARG A 4 -10.20 30.50 12.78
N ALA A 5 -9.23 30.03 13.55
CA ALA A 5 -8.99 28.60 13.79
C ALA A 5 -10.06 27.98 14.71
N ILE A 6 -10.54 28.73 15.71
CA ILE A 6 -11.57 28.28 16.66
C ILE A 6 -12.93 28.09 15.95
N SER A 7 -13.26 28.99 15.02
CA SER A 7 -14.49 28.92 14.22
C SER A 7 -14.54 27.71 13.29
N VAL A 8 -13.42 27.35 12.66
CA VAL A 8 -13.32 26.19 11.76
C VAL A 8 -13.47 24.88 12.54
N ASN A 9 -12.87 24.79 13.73
CA ASN A 9 -13.02 23.62 14.61
C ASN A 9 -14.47 23.43 15.08
N HIS A 10 -15.16 24.50 15.44
CA HIS A 10 -16.57 24.43 15.83
C HIS A 10 -17.45 23.88 14.70
N HIS A 11 -17.24 24.36 13.47
CA HIS A 11 -17.98 23.88 12.30
C HIS A 11 -17.67 22.42 11.96
N LEU A 12 -16.40 21.99 12.08
CA LEU A 12 -16.00 20.60 11.86
C LEU A 12 -16.62 19.65 12.90
N MET A 13 -16.59 20.04 14.18
CA MET A 13 -17.20 19.26 15.27
C MET A 13 -18.72 19.16 15.14
N GLN A 14 -19.38 20.22 14.69
CA GLN A 14 -20.82 20.19 14.46
C GLN A 14 -21.18 19.24 13.32
N ARG A 15 -20.41 19.24 12.22
CA ARG A 15 -20.61 18.31 11.09
C ARG A 15 -20.41 16.85 11.48
N THR A 16 -19.37 16.53 12.25
CA THR A 16 -19.12 15.16 12.71
C THR A 16 -20.19 14.69 13.69
N ALA A 17 -20.67 15.56 14.58
CA ALA A 17 -21.77 15.24 15.49
C ALA A 17 -23.08 14.96 14.71
N THR A 18 -23.41 15.76 13.70
CA THR A 18 -24.58 15.52 12.84
C THR A 18 -24.48 14.19 12.10
N LEU A 19 -23.31 13.90 11.50
CA LEU A 19 -23.10 12.63 10.80
C LEU A 19 -23.21 11.42 11.75
N ALA A 20 -22.64 11.52 12.95
CA ALA A 20 -22.75 10.47 13.96
C ALA A 20 -24.20 10.21 14.36
N GLN A 21 -25.00 11.27 14.53
CA GLN A 21 -26.42 11.16 14.83
C GLN A 21 -27.20 10.50 13.68
N GLU A 22 -26.93 10.86 12.42
CA GLU A 22 -27.56 10.24 11.26
C GLU A 22 -27.20 8.76 11.12
N VAL A 23 -25.95 8.39 11.41
CA VAL A 23 -25.51 6.98 11.43
C VAL A 23 -26.25 6.21 12.51
N LEU A 24 -26.38 6.78 13.72
CA LEU A 24 -27.12 6.16 14.82
C LEU A 24 -28.59 5.95 14.45
N GLU A 25 -29.26 6.94 13.90
CA GLU A 25 -30.67 6.82 13.49
C GLU A 25 -30.84 5.83 12.32
N ARG A 26 -29.88 5.78 11.38
CA ARG A 26 -29.86 4.77 10.32
C ARG A 26 -29.65 3.36 10.86
N ALA A 27 -28.79 3.19 11.86
CA ALA A 27 -28.56 1.92 12.54
C ALA A 27 -29.80 1.47 13.33
N LYS A 28 -30.45 2.37 14.07
CA LYS A 28 -31.72 2.11 14.78
C LYS A 28 -32.83 1.66 13.83
N LYS A 29 -32.94 2.26 12.64
CA LYS A 29 -33.90 1.85 11.59
C LYS A 29 -33.59 0.47 11.02
N ARG A 30 -32.30 0.09 10.98
CA ARG A 30 -31.83 -1.24 10.58
C ARG A 30 -31.79 -2.20 11.76
N LYS A 31 -32.72 -2.10 12.72
CA LYS A 31 -32.82 -3.07 13.83
C LYS A 31 -33.04 -4.46 13.24
N VAL A 32 -31.94 -5.18 13.02
CA VAL A 32 -31.95 -6.57 12.60
C VAL A 32 -32.39 -7.36 13.82
N ILE A 33 -33.64 -7.82 13.79
CA ILE A 33 -34.10 -8.86 14.69
C ILE A 33 -33.43 -10.13 14.17
N TRP A 34 -32.28 -10.47 14.77
CA TRP A 34 -31.69 -11.78 14.56
C TRP A 34 -32.72 -12.80 15.04
N PRO A 35 -33.27 -13.67 14.16
CA PRO A 35 -34.13 -14.73 14.62
C PRO A 35 -33.29 -15.60 15.56
N LEU A 36 -33.59 -15.56 16.86
CA LEU A 36 -33.02 -16.55 17.76
C LEU A 36 -33.47 -17.92 17.24
N PRO A 37 -32.56 -18.87 17.05
CA PRO A 37 -32.92 -20.21 16.64
C PRO A 37 -34.02 -20.74 17.57
N SER A 38 -35.12 -21.18 16.98
CA SER A 38 -36.26 -21.78 17.68
C SER A 38 -35.79 -23.09 18.33
N GLY A 39 -35.22 -22.97 19.53
CA GLY A 39 -34.49 -24.03 20.21
C GLY A 39 -33.69 -23.52 21.42
N PHE A 40 -33.33 -22.23 21.46
CA PHE A 40 -32.86 -21.60 22.68
C PHE A 40 -34.04 -21.35 23.62
N GLN A 41 -34.49 -22.41 24.28
CA GLN A 41 -34.99 -22.22 25.64
C GLN A 41 -33.94 -21.41 26.36
N ARG A 42 -34.36 -20.30 26.95
CA ARG A 42 -33.61 -19.61 27.99
C ARG A 42 -33.54 -20.56 29.20
N LYS A 43 -32.85 -21.69 29.05
CA LYS A 43 -32.10 -22.24 30.18
C LYS A 43 -31.26 -21.05 30.61
N ALA A 44 -31.33 -20.71 31.88
CA ALA A 44 -30.20 -20.08 32.51
C ALA A 44 -29.02 -21.02 32.25
N PHE A 45 -28.39 -20.89 31.07
CA PHE A 45 -27.04 -21.37 30.86
C PHE A 45 -26.31 -20.64 31.97
N GLN A 46 -25.78 -21.41 32.91
CA GLN A 46 -24.68 -20.92 33.71
C GLN A 46 -23.77 -20.22 32.72
N GLU A 47 -23.60 -18.91 32.90
CA GLU A 47 -22.71 -18.05 32.15
C GLU A 47 -21.33 -18.67 32.36
N GLY A 48 -21.05 -19.63 31.49
CA GLY A 48 -19.93 -20.52 31.59
C GLY A 48 -18.79 -19.74 31.01
N ASP A 49 -18.15 -18.96 31.88
CA ASP A 49 -16.83 -18.33 31.71
C ASP A 49 -15.81 -19.25 30.98
N ASN A 50 -16.09 -20.54 30.84
CA ASN A 50 -15.32 -21.57 30.15
C ASN A 50 -15.44 -21.57 28.60
N GLU A 51 -16.60 -21.25 28.00
CA GLU A 51 -16.79 -21.31 26.53
C GLU A 51 -16.14 -20.10 25.85
N ASP A 52 -16.28 -18.92 26.45
CA ASP A 52 -15.57 -17.69 26.03
C ASP A 52 -14.05 -17.82 26.22
N LYS A 53 -13.59 -18.49 27.29
CA LYS A 53 -12.17 -18.81 27.48
C LYS A 53 -11.62 -19.72 26.39
N TYR A 54 -12.40 -20.72 25.95
CA TYR A 54 -12.00 -21.63 24.89
C TYR A 54 -11.88 -20.91 23.53
N LEU A 55 -12.84 -20.05 23.20
CA LEU A 55 -12.79 -19.24 21.99
C LEU A 55 -11.63 -18.24 22.02
N ASN A 56 -11.43 -17.55 23.14
CA ASN A 56 -10.32 -16.60 23.27
C ASN A 56 -8.96 -17.31 23.14
N ALA A 57 -8.81 -18.51 23.73
CA ALA A 57 -7.62 -19.33 23.56
C ALA A 57 -7.42 -19.78 22.10
N ALA A 58 -8.50 -20.15 21.40
CA ALA A 58 -8.43 -20.50 19.98
C ALA A 58 -7.99 -19.31 19.11
N PHE A 59 -8.56 -18.13 19.32
CA PHE A 59 -8.14 -16.91 18.62
C PHE A 59 -6.69 -16.52 18.93
N ALA A 60 -6.27 -16.64 20.20
CA ALA A 60 -4.89 -16.40 20.60
C ALA A 60 -3.93 -17.37 19.90
N SER A 61 -4.29 -18.66 19.81
CA SER A 61 -3.49 -19.66 19.11
C SER A 61 -3.40 -19.36 17.61
N VAL A 62 -4.50 -18.97 16.96
CA VAL A 62 -4.45 -18.56 15.53
C VAL A 62 -3.57 -17.33 15.37
N ALA A 63 -3.69 -16.32 16.23
CA ALA A 63 -2.87 -15.12 16.16
C ALA A 63 -1.38 -15.42 16.35
N GLU A 64 -1.03 -16.31 17.28
CA GLU A 64 0.33 -16.81 17.49
C GLU A 64 0.87 -17.51 16.24
N HIS A 65 0.11 -18.42 15.66
CA HIS A 65 0.52 -19.12 14.43
C HIS A 65 0.71 -18.13 13.26
N MET A 66 -0.18 -17.14 13.10
CA MET A 66 -0.02 -16.11 12.07
C MET A 66 1.23 -15.27 12.30
N GLY A 67 1.58 -15.00 13.57
CA GLY A 67 2.84 -14.36 13.95
C GLY A 67 4.06 -15.19 13.55
N HIS A 68 4.08 -16.48 13.89
CA HIS A 68 5.16 -17.39 13.51
C HIS A 68 5.31 -17.52 11.99
N ILE A 69 4.21 -17.65 11.25
CA ILE A 69 4.24 -17.69 9.78
C ILE A 69 4.81 -16.39 9.22
N SER A 70 4.43 -15.24 9.78
CA SER A 70 4.96 -13.94 9.35
C SER A 70 6.47 -13.84 9.60
N GLU A 71 6.97 -14.30 10.76
CA GLU A 71 8.40 -14.30 11.05
C GLU A 71 9.19 -15.21 10.07
N GLU A 72 8.67 -16.40 9.78
CA GLU A 72 9.30 -17.32 8.84
C GLU A 72 9.28 -16.79 7.40
N CYS A 73 8.18 -16.14 6.98
CA CYS A 73 8.14 -15.41 5.72
C CYS A 73 9.21 -14.32 5.67
N GLU A 74 9.37 -13.52 6.73
CA GLU A 74 10.37 -12.46 6.76
C GLU A 74 11.79 -13.01 6.63
N LYS A 75 12.12 -14.10 7.34
CA LYS A 75 13.42 -14.77 7.21
C LYS A 75 13.65 -15.27 5.78
N TYR A 76 12.66 -15.93 5.19
CA TYR A 76 12.76 -16.44 3.82
C TYR A 76 13.01 -15.29 2.81
N TYR A 77 12.17 -14.25 2.85
CA TYR A 77 12.26 -13.14 1.90
C TYR A 77 13.48 -12.24 2.12
N CYS A 78 14.04 -12.19 3.35
CA CYS A 78 15.32 -11.53 3.60
C CYS A 78 16.53 -12.34 3.09
N CYS A 79 16.44 -13.67 3.04
CA CYS A 79 17.56 -14.54 2.66
C CYS A 79 17.56 -14.95 1.18
N VAL A 80 16.41 -14.87 0.51
CA VAL A 80 16.27 -15.24 -0.90
C VAL A 80 16.37 -14.00 -1.78
N PRO A 81 17.23 -14.00 -2.82
CA PRO A 81 17.28 -12.88 -3.75
C PRO A 81 15.95 -12.69 -4.50
N PRO A 82 15.51 -11.43 -4.73
CA PRO A 82 14.18 -11.15 -5.28
C PRO A 82 13.97 -11.55 -6.74
N PHE A 83 15.00 -11.96 -7.46
CA PHE A 83 14.88 -12.50 -8.83
C PHE A 83 14.18 -13.86 -8.90
N GLN A 84 13.89 -14.49 -7.76
CA GLN A 84 13.16 -15.77 -7.70
C GLN A 84 11.68 -15.59 -7.32
N PHE A 85 11.26 -14.37 -7.02
CA PHE A 85 9.90 -14.12 -6.54
C PHE A 85 8.93 -13.96 -7.70
N LYS A 86 7.78 -14.62 -7.58
CA LYS A 86 6.63 -14.43 -8.45
C LYS A 86 5.84 -13.20 -8.01
N GLU A 87 5.01 -12.67 -8.90
CA GLU A 87 4.21 -11.46 -8.64
C GLU A 87 3.39 -11.52 -7.34
N TYR A 88 2.82 -12.69 -7.04
CA TYR A 88 2.04 -12.88 -5.81
C TYR A 88 2.90 -12.86 -4.54
N GLU A 89 4.18 -13.24 -4.62
CA GLU A 89 5.13 -13.21 -3.50
C GLU A 89 5.59 -11.77 -3.25
N VAL A 90 5.81 -11.00 -4.33
CA VAL A 90 6.07 -9.56 -4.24
C VAL A 90 4.89 -8.85 -3.57
N ALA A 91 3.66 -9.12 -4.01
CA ALA A 91 2.46 -8.55 -3.42
C ALA A 91 2.29 -8.94 -1.94
N HIS A 92 2.66 -10.18 -1.56
CA HIS A 92 2.69 -10.64 -0.18
C HIS A 92 3.65 -9.82 0.67
N VAL A 93 4.90 -9.62 0.21
CA VAL A 93 5.92 -8.85 0.93
C VAL A 93 5.45 -7.42 1.19
N PHE A 94 4.93 -6.71 0.18
CA PHE A 94 4.43 -5.35 0.35
C PHE A 94 3.18 -5.24 1.25
N ARG A 95 2.38 -6.30 1.35
CA ARG A 95 1.11 -6.28 2.09
C ARG A 95 1.27 -6.65 3.55
N TYR A 96 2.16 -7.59 3.85
CA TYR A 96 2.27 -8.20 5.19
C TYR A 96 3.59 -7.90 5.89
N HIS A 97 4.63 -7.52 5.15
CA HIS A 97 5.94 -7.19 5.72
C HIS A 97 6.19 -5.68 5.67
N GLY A 98 6.88 -5.19 6.68
CA GLY A 98 7.13 -3.77 6.86
C GLY A 98 8.17 -3.22 5.87
N ARG A 99 8.41 -1.90 6.01
CA ARG A 99 9.27 -1.08 5.15
C ARG A 99 10.65 -1.69 4.86
N LEU A 100 11.27 -2.36 5.83
CA LEU A 100 12.62 -2.92 5.69
C LEU A 100 12.70 -4.08 4.68
N ALA A 101 11.70 -4.97 4.67
CA ALA A 101 11.65 -6.09 3.74
C ALA A 101 11.35 -5.60 2.32
N SER A 102 10.44 -4.61 2.19
CA SER A 102 10.17 -3.97 0.90
C SER A 102 11.36 -3.16 0.37
N GLU A 103 12.12 -2.48 1.23
CA GLU A 103 13.32 -1.73 0.84
C GLU A 103 14.44 -2.65 0.38
N SER A 104 14.62 -3.79 1.06
CA SER A 104 15.59 -4.82 0.65
C SER A 104 15.24 -5.43 -0.72
N LEU A 105 13.95 -5.63 -0.98
CA LEU A 105 13.44 -6.13 -2.27
C LEU A 105 13.63 -5.10 -3.39
N LEU A 106 13.35 -3.82 -3.14
CA LEU A 106 13.59 -2.73 -4.09
C LEU A 106 15.07 -2.56 -4.40
N LYS A 107 15.93 -2.54 -3.38
CA LYS A 107 17.37 -2.40 -3.53
C LYS A 107 17.98 -3.52 -4.38
N ALA A 108 17.51 -4.75 -4.20
CA ALA A 108 18.01 -5.86 -5.00
C ALA A 108 17.49 -5.87 -6.45
N PHE A 109 16.42 -5.13 -6.78
CA PHE A 109 16.08 -4.82 -8.18
C PHE A 109 17.02 -3.74 -8.77
N GLU A 110 17.40 -2.73 -7.99
CA GLU A 110 18.35 -1.68 -8.40
C GLU A 110 19.77 -2.23 -8.60
N ASP A 111 20.21 -3.17 -7.76
CA ASP A 111 21.53 -3.81 -7.84
C ASP A 111 21.68 -4.72 -9.10
N GLU A 112 20.59 -5.28 -9.61
CA GLU A 112 20.57 -6.08 -10.85
C GLU A 112 20.64 -5.22 -12.11
N GLU A 113 19.96 -4.07 -12.14
CA GLU A 113 20.11 -3.09 -13.23
C GLU A 113 21.57 -2.63 -13.38
N ASN A 114 22.30 -2.58 -12.27
CA ASN A 114 23.73 -2.27 -12.23
C ASN A 114 24.67 -3.45 -12.57
N LYS A 115 24.19 -4.71 -12.51
CA LYS A 115 25.01 -5.93 -12.74
C LYS A 115 24.95 -6.49 -14.16
N MET A 116 23.99 -6.10 -15.00
CA MET A 116 23.91 -6.52 -16.41
C MET A 116 24.96 -5.84 -17.33
N HIS A 117 26.19 -5.65 -16.83
CA HIS A 117 27.37 -5.43 -17.67
C HIS A 117 28.39 -6.55 -17.44
N PRO A 118 28.39 -7.56 -18.31
CA PRO A 118 29.66 -8.04 -18.85
C PRO A 118 29.68 -8.18 -20.39
N ILE A 119 30.91 -8.11 -20.88
CA ILE A 119 31.39 -8.13 -22.26
C ILE A 119 31.12 -9.48 -22.97
N VAL A 120 30.51 -9.37 -24.17
CA VAL A 120 30.68 -10.12 -25.43
C VAL A 120 31.09 -11.60 -25.38
N GLU A 121 30.23 -12.48 -25.94
CA GLU A 121 30.59 -13.42 -27.03
C GLU A 121 29.32 -13.98 -27.72
N GLU A 122 29.25 -13.80 -29.05
CA GLU A 122 28.18 -14.27 -29.96
C GLU A 122 28.22 -15.78 -30.19
N LEU A 123 27.05 -16.42 -30.36
CA LEU A 123 26.79 -17.26 -31.55
C LEU A 123 25.28 -17.55 -31.76
N GLY A 124 24.69 -16.82 -32.72
CA GLY A 124 23.63 -17.21 -33.67
C GLY A 124 22.27 -17.72 -33.16
N CYS A 125 21.16 -17.03 -33.49
CA CYS A 125 20.51 -17.07 -34.81
C CYS A 125 19.08 -16.48 -34.79
N SER A 126 18.79 -15.68 -35.83
CA SER A 126 17.49 -15.42 -36.47
C SER A 126 16.40 -14.56 -35.77
N ASN A 127 16.30 -13.33 -36.30
CA ASN A 127 15.09 -12.59 -36.67
C ASN A 127 14.21 -12.00 -35.55
N SER A 128 14.51 -10.74 -35.19
CA SER A 128 13.50 -9.68 -34.97
C SER A 128 14.19 -8.32 -35.02
N GLU A 129 13.69 -7.42 -35.87
CA GLU A 129 14.12 -6.02 -35.94
C GLU A 129 13.67 -5.28 -34.67
N ALA A 130 14.43 -5.47 -33.60
CA ALA A 130 14.50 -4.59 -32.45
C ALA A 130 15.65 -3.60 -32.69
N LEU A 131 15.33 -2.34 -32.94
CA LEU A 131 16.32 -1.27 -32.96
C LEU A 131 16.45 -0.69 -31.56
N ILE A 132 17.47 -1.12 -30.83
CA ILE A 132 18.25 -0.25 -29.93
C ILE A 132 19.71 -0.62 -30.19
N PRO A 133 20.65 0.34 -30.37
CA PRO A 133 21.39 0.79 -29.19
C PRO A 133 22.03 2.20 -29.33
N VAL A 134 21.75 3.13 -28.43
CA VAL A 134 22.73 4.16 -28.04
C VAL A 134 22.57 4.47 -26.55
N LYS A 135 23.62 4.19 -25.79
CA LYS A 135 23.82 4.73 -24.44
C LYS A 135 24.36 6.14 -24.58
N THR A 136 23.50 7.12 -24.38
CA THR A 136 23.86 8.45 -23.91
C THR A 136 23.41 8.54 -22.46
N LEU A 137 24.03 9.39 -21.65
CA LEU A 137 23.67 9.58 -20.25
C LEU A 137 22.33 10.35 -20.23
N GLU A 138 21.23 9.67 -20.53
CA GLU A 138 19.99 10.33 -20.97
C GLU A 138 19.09 10.62 -19.77
N GLN A 139 18.79 11.92 -19.57
CA GLN A 139 17.60 12.34 -18.83
C GLN A 139 16.41 11.56 -19.39
N LYS A 140 15.87 10.61 -18.63
CA LYS A 140 14.67 9.87 -19.00
C LYS A 140 13.44 10.71 -18.68
N ASP A 141 12.75 11.17 -19.71
CA ASP A 141 11.44 11.80 -19.56
C ASP A 141 10.40 10.74 -19.17
N ILE A 142 9.57 11.05 -18.16
CA ILE A 142 8.49 10.18 -17.69
C ILE A 142 7.15 10.75 -18.14
N TYR A 143 6.32 9.93 -18.76
CA TYR A 143 4.96 10.29 -19.16
C TYR A 143 3.95 9.65 -18.20
N ILE A 144 3.02 10.47 -17.68
CA ILE A 144 1.98 10.03 -16.74
C ILE A 144 0.64 10.55 -17.25
N GLU A 145 -0.29 9.65 -17.54
CA GLU A 145 -1.68 10.00 -17.89
C GLU A 145 -2.54 10.04 -16.62
N VAL A 146 -3.28 11.14 -16.45
CA VAL A 146 -4.13 11.37 -15.28
C VAL A 146 -5.49 11.91 -15.70
N SER A 147 -6.49 11.72 -14.84
CA SER A 147 -7.79 12.38 -15.02
C SER A 147 -7.64 13.91 -14.87
N PRO A 148 -8.59 14.71 -15.38
CA PRO A 148 -8.57 16.15 -15.15
C PRO A 148 -8.67 16.49 -13.66
N GLY A 149 -7.82 17.41 -13.18
CA GLY A 149 -7.77 17.77 -11.76
C GLY A 149 -6.49 18.51 -11.35
N THR A 150 -6.38 18.83 -10.06
CA THR A 150 -5.18 19.46 -9.48
C THR A 150 -4.28 18.41 -8.88
N TYR A 151 -3.00 18.41 -9.27
CA TYR A 151 -2.00 17.43 -8.87
C TYR A 151 -0.77 18.09 -8.24
N THR A 152 -0.18 17.40 -7.26
CA THR A 152 1.10 17.78 -6.66
C THR A 152 2.15 16.76 -7.07
N ILE A 153 3.16 17.20 -7.81
CA ILE A 153 4.23 16.35 -8.33
C ILE A 153 5.51 16.70 -7.59
N SER A 154 6.10 15.70 -6.93
CA SER A 154 7.34 15.84 -6.17
C SER A 154 8.42 14.94 -6.77
N ALA A 155 9.60 15.49 -7.01
CA ALA A 155 10.77 14.74 -7.43
C ALA A 155 11.92 14.99 -6.43
N SER A 156 12.71 13.97 -6.15
CA SER A 156 13.82 14.05 -5.20
C SER A 156 14.98 13.16 -5.63
N SER A 157 16.21 13.68 -5.56
CA SER A 157 17.44 12.91 -5.75
C SER A 157 17.86 12.26 -4.43
N ALA A 158 18.14 10.96 -4.45
CA ALA A 158 18.61 10.21 -3.28
C ALA A 158 20.04 10.63 -2.88
N GLU A 159 20.83 11.10 -3.84
CA GLU A 159 22.24 11.46 -3.67
C GLU A 159 22.38 12.86 -3.07
N ASP A 160 21.63 13.84 -3.60
CA ASP A 160 21.84 15.26 -3.27
C ASP A 160 20.88 15.82 -2.20
N LYS A 161 19.91 15.02 -1.73
CA LYS A 161 18.83 15.46 -0.81
C LYS A 161 18.04 16.66 -1.34
N ILE A 162 18.12 16.97 -2.63
CA ILE A 162 17.36 18.02 -3.29
C ILE A 162 15.96 17.48 -3.56
N LYS A 163 14.94 18.26 -3.17
CA LYS A 163 13.52 17.95 -3.42
C LYS A 163 12.86 19.15 -4.08
N GLN A 164 12.22 18.92 -5.21
CA GLN A 164 11.43 19.92 -5.92
C GLN A 164 9.97 19.46 -6.01
N THR A 165 9.03 20.40 -5.86
CA THR A 165 7.60 20.11 -5.81
C THR A 165 6.82 21.16 -6.61
N HIS A 166 5.98 20.71 -7.53
CA HIS A 166 5.12 21.54 -8.35
C HIS A 166 3.66 21.17 -8.13
N VAL A 167 2.78 22.18 -8.09
CA VAL A 167 1.33 21.99 -8.10
C VAL A 167 0.83 22.43 -9.47
N ILE A 168 0.15 21.54 -10.18
CA ILE A 168 -0.37 21.80 -11.53
C ILE A 168 -1.86 21.49 -11.60
N GLU A 169 -2.57 22.19 -12.48
CA GLU A 169 -3.94 21.89 -12.84
C GLU A 169 -3.95 21.33 -14.27
N VAL A 170 -4.54 20.14 -14.43
CA VAL A 170 -4.60 19.42 -15.71
C VAL A 170 -6.03 19.44 -16.22
N HIS A 171 -6.26 20.02 -17.40
CA HIS A 171 -7.55 20.01 -18.10
C HIS A 171 -7.67 18.83 -19.08
N PRO A 172 -8.89 18.46 -19.51
CA PRO A 172 -9.08 17.35 -20.46
C PRO A 172 -8.30 17.56 -21.77
N GLY A 173 -7.50 16.57 -22.17
CA GLY A 173 -6.68 16.61 -23.39
C GLY A 173 -5.45 17.51 -23.30
N GLN A 174 -5.14 18.07 -22.13
CA GLN A 174 -3.96 18.91 -21.90
C GLN A 174 -2.75 18.05 -21.55
N SER A 175 -1.59 18.41 -22.09
CA SER A 175 -0.28 17.85 -21.70
C SER A 175 0.57 18.95 -21.09
N ILE A 176 1.23 18.66 -19.97
CA ILE A 176 2.08 19.60 -19.23
C ILE A 176 3.45 18.95 -19.07
N ASN A 177 4.49 19.59 -19.61
CA ASN A 177 5.87 19.16 -19.44
C ASN A 177 6.46 19.84 -18.20
N LEU A 178 7.03 19.05 -17.30
CA LEU A 178 7.70 19.53 -16.10
C LEU A 178 9.16 19.08 -16.10
N SER A 179 10.05 20.03 -15.88
CA SER A 179 11.48 19.78 -15.69
C SER A 179 11.82 19.94 -14.22
N PHE A 180 12.64 19.03 -13.71
CA PHE A 180 13.13 19.05 -12.34
C PHE A 180 14.66 19.13 -12.38
N ASP A 181 15.21 20.18 -11.78
CA ASP A 181 16.64 20.36 -11.62
C ASP A 181 17.01 19.74 -10.26
N LEU A 182 17.32 18.45 -10.27
CA LEU A 182 17.58 17.63 -9.08
C LEU A 182 19.07 17.38 -8.84
#